data_AF-A0A067R2T3-F1
#
_entry.id   AF-A0A067R2T3-F1
#
_cell.length_a   1.000
_cell.length_b   1.000
_cell.length_c   1.000
_cell.angle_alpha   90.00
_cell.angle_beta   90.00
_cell.angle_gamma   90.00
#
_symmetry.space_group_name_H-M   'P 1'
#
loop_
_entity.id
_entity.type
_entity.pdbx_description
1 polymer ?
#
loop_
_entity_poly.entity_id
_entity_poly.type
_entity_poly.pdbx_seq_one_letter_code
_entity_poly.pdbx_strand_id
1 'polypeptide(L)'
;MMETVVAVSKQQQYSPHLKKVLKTYQLSAVKSLHGPSTLLGTATVVPKKEPATPATSDCGDVFMAPPPFPIQQLPILTTPDQSRSELSETVLEGETISCFVVGGEKRLCLPQVLNSVLREFSLFQINQVCEELQIFCSRCNPEQLEVLKVTGILPMTAPSCGLITKTDAERLSSALLHRIGGLVIKAAVSAREGGALSFEVYHECFGKCKGICTPELYTDRNAHCIECAECHGMFSPQKFVCHVHRFKENRTCHWGFDSSNWRSYILIAEDQDEYEKLSKVLEKFKEQHDNTANTFQHSKRKQ
;
A
#
# COMPACT_ATOMS: atom_id res chain seq x y z
N MET A 1 -22.08 50.64 25.66
CA MET A 1 -22.94 49.96 24.68
C MET A 1 -22.06 48.96 23.97
N MET A 2 -22.40 47.68 24.09
CA MET A 2 -21.67 46.55 23.50
C MET A 2 -22.04 46.48 22.02
N GLU A 3 -21.05 46.42 21.12
CA GLU A 3 -21.26 46.00 19.73
C GLU A 3 -20.62 44.64 19.51
N THR A 4 -21.47 43.73 19.04
CA THR A 4 -21.27 42.29 18.95
C THR A 4 -20.62 41.93 17.62
N VAL A 5 -19.56 41.13 17.68
CA VAL A 5 -18.90 40.51 16.53
C VAL A 5 -19.81 39.43 15.94
N VAL A 6 -20.25 39.58 14.70
CA VAL A 6 -21.02 38.57 13.96
C VAL A 6 -20.07 37.69 13.15
N ALA A 7 -20.01 36.40 13.49
CA ALA A 7 -19.30 35.37 12.75
C ALA A 7 -20.00 35.07 11.41
N VAL A 8 -19.26 35.19 10.30
CA VAL A 8 -19.75 34.84 8.95
C VAL A 8 -19.37 33.40 8.64
N SER A 9 -20.33 32.49 8.77
CA SER A 9 -20.23 31.11 8.25
C SER A 9 -20.38 31.11 6.73
N LYS A 10 -19.30 30.81 5.99
CA LYS A 10 -19.35 30.59 4.53
C LYS A 10 -20.11 29.30 4.21
N GLN A 11 -21.40 29.39 3.94
CA GLN A 11 -22.15 28.31 3.28
C GLN A 11 -21.84 28.32 1.78
N GLN A 12 -21.07 27.33 1.31
CA GLN A 12 -20.91 27.08 -0.13
C GLN A 12 -22.28 26.71 -0.74
N GLN A 13 -22.83 27.61 -1.55
CA GLN A 13 -24.08 27.39 -2.28
C GLN A 13 -23.85 26.38 -3.42
N TYR A 14 -24.09 25.10 -3.13
CA TYR A 14 -24.18 24.08 -4.17
C TYR A 14 -25.42 24.28 -5.05
N SER A 15 -25.26 24.09 -6.35
CA SER A 15 -26.37 24.18 -7.31
C SER A 15 -27.46 23.15 -6.95
N PRO A 16 -28.75 23.48 -7.17
CA PRO A 16 -29.86 22.57 -6.85
C PRO A 16 -29.74 21.24 -7.62
N HIS A 17 -29.13 21.27 -8.79
CA HIS A 17 -28.81 20.08 -9.58
C HIS A 17 -27.81 19.17 -8.87
N LEU A 18 -26.72 19.73 -8.32
CA LEU A 18 -25.71 18.94 -7.60
C LEU A 18 -26.30 18.29 -6.34
N LYS A 19 -27.16 18.99 -5.60
CA LYS A 19 -27.87 18.43 -4.45
C LYS A 19 -28.76 17.25 -4.86
N LYS A 20 -29.45 17.35 -6.00
CA LYS A 20 -30.28 16.28 -6.54
C LYS A 20 -29.44 15.07 -6.94
N VAL A 21 -28.33 15.29 -7.65
CA VAL A 21 -27.41 14.23 -8.07
C VAL A 21 -26.80 13.52 -6.86
N LEU A 22 -26.31 14.27 -5.86
CA LEU A 22 -25.77 13.69 -4.62
C LEU A 22 -26.81 12.86 -3.89
N LYS A 23 -28.04 13.36 -3.79
CA LYS A 23 -29.16 12.65 -3.15
C LYS A 23 -29.52 11.37 -3.92
N THR A 24 -29.54 11.42 -5.26
CA THR A 24 -29.76 10.25 -6.11
C THR A 24 -28.64 9.22 -5.93
N TYR A 25 -27.39 9.66 -5.92
CA TYR A 25 -26.23 8.78 -5.75
C TYR A 25 -26.22 8.12 -4.37
N GLN A 26 -26.55 8.89 -3.33
CA GLN A 26 -26.67 8.38 -1.96
C GLN A 26 -27.80 7.36 -1.82
N LEU A 27 -28.92 7.54 -2.53
CA LEU A 27 -30.04 6.60 -2.55
C LEU A 27 -29.78 5.35 -3.39
N SER A 28 -28.98 5.45 -4.46
CA SER A 28 -28.59 4.31 -5.29
C SER A 28 -27.48 3.48 -4.65
N ALA A 29 -26.55 4.11 -3.92
CA ALA A 29 -25.45 3.44 -3.25
C ALA A 29 -25.94 2.38 -2.24
N VAL A 30 -27.00 2.67 -1.47
CA VAL A 30 -27.60 1.71 -0.53
C VAL A 30 -28.39 0.59 -1.20
N LYS A 31 -28.83 0.78 -2.45
CA LYS A 31 -29.59 -0.24 -3.20
C LYS A 31 -28.70 -1.17 -4.03
N SER A 32 -27.47 -0.76 -4.33
CA SER A 32 -26.58 -1.48 -5.25
C SER A 32 -25.69 -2.55 -4.60
N LEU A 33 -25.86 -2.82 -3.29
CA LEU A 33 -25.08 -3.84 -2.56
C LEU A 33 -25.61 -5.27 -2.68
N HIS A 34 -26.71 -5.49 -3.38
CA HIS A 34 -27.16 -6.84 -3.75
C HIS A 34 -26.76 -7.11 -5.20
N GLY A 35 -25.66 -7.83 -5.40
CA GLY A 35 -25.30 -8.38 -6.70
C GLY A 35 -26.39 -9.35 -7.20
N PRO A 36 -26.45 -9.62 -8.51
CA PRO A 36 -27.41 -10.57 -9.06
C PRO A 36 -27.04 -11.99 -8.59
N SER A 37 -27.84 -12.58 -7.70
CA SER A 37 -27.82 -14.04 -7.48
C SER A 37 -28.37 -14.73 -8.71
N THR A 38 -27.46 -15.28 -9.50
CA THR A 38 -27.72 -16.12 -10.67
C THR A 38 -28.15 -17.53 -10.22
N LEU A 39 -29.35 -17.94 -10.65
CA LEU A 39 -29.80 -19.30 -11.02
C LEU A 39 -29.75 -20.45 -9.98
N LEU A 40 -30.95 -20.92 -9.58
CA LEU A 40 -31.29 -22.36 -9.60
C LEU A 40 -32.81 -22.60 -9.42
N GLY A 41 -33.41 -23.23 -10.43
CA GLY A 41 -34.48 -24.23 -10.25
C GLY A 41 -35.92 -23.75 -10.02
N THR A 42 -36.60 -23.32 -11.08
CA THR A 42 -38.07 -23.37 -11.15
C THR A 42 -38.54 -24.83 -11.25
N ALA A 43 -39.17 -25.34 -10.20
CA ALA A 43 -40.05 -26.50 -10.28
C ALA A 43 -41.48 -26.07 -9.93
N THR A 44 -42.27 -25.96 -10.98
CA THR A 44 -43.72 -25.76 -10.99
C THR A 44 -44.46 -26.94 -10.36
N VAL A 45 -45.36 -26.68 -9.40
CA VAL A 45 -46.51 -27.57 -9.12
C VAL A 45 -47.78 -26.74 -8.89
N VAL A 46 -48.84 -27.24 -9.51
CA VAL A 46 -50.18 -26.72 -9.81
C VAL A 46 -51.13 -26.76 -8.58
N PRO A 47 -52.19 -25.93 -8.50
CA PRO A 47 -53.09 -25.83 -7.34
C PRO A 47 -54.33 -26.75 -7.43
N LYS A 48 -54.91 -27.18 -6.27
CA LYS A 48 -56.33 -27.61 -6.18
C LYS A 48 -56.89 -27.79 -4.73
N LYS A 49 -57.96 -27.03 -4.46
CA LYS A 49 -59.25 -27.30 -3.74
C LYS A 49 -59.34 -27.68 -2.23
N GLU A 50 -60.15 -26.90 -1.49
CA GLU A 50 -60.82 -27.14 -0.18
C GLU A 50 -62.01 -28.16 -0.28
N PRO A 51 -62.83 -28.51 0.76
CA PRO A 51 -62.89 -28.13 2.21
C PRO A 51 -63.21 -29.29 3.25
N ALA A 52 -63.29 -28.92 4.55
CA ALA A 52 -64.15 -29.43 5.66
C ALA A 52 -63.49 -30.14 6.90
N THR A 53 -63.81 -29.57 8.08
CA THR A 53 -63.50 -29.87 9.51
C THR A 53 -64.35 -31.02 10.12
N PRO A 54 -64.33 -31.41 11.44
CA PRO A 54 -63.60 -30.90 12.64
C PRO A 54 -62.98 -31.97 13.59
N ALA A 55 -62.17 -31.55 14.58
CA ALA A 55 -62.25 -31.94 16.02
C ALA A 55 -60.97 -31.60 16.82
N THR A 56 -61.08 -30.58 17.67
CA THR A 56 -60.48 -30.35 19.00
C THR A 56 -59.31 -31.22 19.51
N SER A 57 -58.14 -30.62 19.77
CA SER A 57 -57.62 -30.31 21.12
C SER A 57 -56.13 -29.91 21.11
N ASP A 58 -55.88 -28.71 21.65
CA ASP A 58 -54.74 -28.28 22.48
C ASP A 58 -53.28 -28.67 22.11
N CYS A 59 -52.52 -27.69 21.60
CA CYS A 59 -51.29 -27.15 22.20
C CYS A 59 -50.65 -26.20 21.16
N GLY A 60 -50.37 -24.96 21.56
CA GLY A 60 -49.91 -23.91 20.65
C GLY A 60 -48.52 -24.17 20.09
N ASP A 61 -48.34 -23.90 18.79
CA ASP A 61 -47.02 -23.64 18.24
C ASP A 61 -47.08 -22.44 17.31
N VAL A 62 -46.45 -21.37 17.76
CA VAL A 62 -46.39 -20.07 17.10
C VAL A 62 -45.39 -20.22 15.96
N PHE A 63 -45.86 -20.13 14.71
CA PHE A 63 -44.98 -20.00 13.55
C PHE A 63 -44.16 -18.70 13.69
N MET A 64 -42.97 -18.81 14.29
CA MET A 64 -41.99 -17.72 14.33
C MET A 64 -41.42 -17.54 12.93
N ALA A 65 -41.73 -16.40 12.31
CA ALA A 65 -40.96 -15.91 11.19
C ALA A 65 -39.47 -15.81 11.61
N PRO A 66 -38.52 -16.18 10.74
CA PRO A 66 -37.11 -16.05 11.07
C PRO A 66 -36.80 -14.58 11.40
N PRO A 67 -35.92 -14.32 12.39
CA PRO A 67 -35.62 -12.96 12.81
C PRO A 67 -35.12 -12.15 11.60
N PRO A 68 -35.51 -10.86 11.48
CA PRO A 68 -34.95 -10.01 10.45
C PRO A 68 -33.43 -10.06 10.56
N PHE A 69 -32.75 -10.31 9.44
CA PHE A 69 -31.29 -10.25 9.38
C PHE A 69 -30.83 -8.97 10.06
N PRO A 70 -29.80 -9.03 10.93
CA PRO A 70 -29.32 -7.86 11.63
C PRO A 70 -29.04 -6.77 10.60
N ILE A 71 -29.66 -5.61 10.80
CA ILE A 71 -29.45 -4.40 10.00
C ILE A 71 -27.94 -4.28 9.83
N GLN A 72 -27.43 -4.51 8.62
CA GLN A 72 -26.04 -4.25 8.30
C GLN A 72 -25.82 -2.79 8.65
N GLN A 73 -25.12 -2.55 9.75
CA GLN A 73 -24.74 -1.22 10.17
C GLN A 73 -24.04 -0.62 8.96
N LEU A 74 -24.58 0.51 8.47
CA LEU A 74 -23.87 1.38 7.53
C LEU A 74 -22.41 1.43 7.99
N PRO A 75 -21.41 1.22 7.12
CA PRO A 75 -20.02 1.31 7.53
C PRO A 75 -19.89 2.63 8.28
N ILE A 76 -19.57 2.55 9.57
CA ILE A 76 -19.30 3.74 10.36
C ILE A 76 -18.10 4.34 9.66
N LEU A 77 -18.35 5.39 8.85
CA LEU A 77 -17.32 6.22 8.28
C LEU A 77 -16.63 6.79 9.51
N THR A 78 -15.54 6.15 9.91
CA THR A 78 -14.69 6.61 11.00
C THR A 78 -14.37 8.07 10.72
N THR A 79 -14.35 8.86 11.80
CA THR A 79 -13.97 10.27 11.70
C THR A 79 -12.68 10.38 10.88
N PRO A 80 -12.61 11.28 9.87
CA PRO A 80 -11.41 11.48 9.09
C PRO A 80 -10.22 11.63 10.03
N ASP A 81 -9.14 10.92 9.74
CA ASP A 81 -7.94 10.91 10.57
C ASP A 81 -7.49 12.36 10.86
N GLN A 82 -7.42 12.72 12.14
CA GLN A 82 -7.11 14.09 12.58
C GLN A 82 -5.62 14.42 12.41
N SER A 83 -4.79 13.43 12.12
CA SER A 83 -3.33 13.54 11.92
C SER A 83 -2.92 14.07 10.53
N ARG A 84 -3.86 14.59 9.73
CA ARG A 84 -3.69 14.92 8.29
C ARG A 84 -2.49 15.81 7.92
N SER A 85 -1.89 16.49 8.89
CA SER A 85 -0.85 17.49 8.68
C SER A 85 0.35 17.34 9.63
N GLU A 86 0.45 16.24 10.39
CA GLU A 86 1.67 15.95 11.16
C GLU A 86 2.81 15.57 10.23
N LEU A 87 3.91 16.33 10.31
CA LEU A 87 5.11 16.07 9.54
C LEU A 87 5.83 14.85 10.11
N SER A 88 6.15 13.91 9.24
CA SER A 88 6.93 12.70 9.54
C SER A 88 8.05 12.55 8.51
N GLU A 89 8.91 11.56 8.71
CA GLU A 89 10.01 11.28 7.79
C GLU A 89 10.01 9.79 7.39
N THR A 90 10.58 9.53 6.22
CA THR A 90 10.83 8.18 5.73
C THR A 90 12.11 8.15 4.94
N VAL A 91 12.77 6.99 4.93
CA VAL A 91 13.93 6.75 4.07
C VAL A 91 13.45 6.29 2.70
N LEU A 92 14.04 6.84 1.63
CA LEU A 92 13.90 6.41 0.25
C LEU A 92 15.29 6.40 -0.37
N GLU A 93 15.74 5.25 -0.91
CA GLU A 93 17.07 5.12 -1.53
C GLU A 93 18.26 5.55 -0.64
N GLY A 94 18.09 5.52 0.70
CA GLY A 94 19.10 5.97 1.67
C GLY A 94 18.99 7.44 2.09
N GLU A 95 18.09 8.21 1.47
CA GLU A 95 17.85 9.60 1.81
C GLU A 95 16.60 9.79 2.68
N THR A 96 16.66 10.73 3.62
CA THR A 96 15.53 11.04 4.50
C THR A 96 14.63 12.07 3.82
N ILE A 97 13.39 11.66 3.53
CA ILE A 97 12.39 12.48 2.85
C ILE A 97 11.24 12.77 3.80
N SER A 98 10.82 14.02 3.83
CA SER A 98 9.71 14.47 4.66
C SER A 98 8.38 14.06 4.02
N CYS A 99 7.45 13.58 4.85
CA CYS A 99 6.17 13.05 4.40
C CYS A 99 5.03 13.31 5.39
N PHE A 100 3.80 13.24 4.88
CA PHE A 100 2.57 13.26 5.67
C PHE A 100 1.89 11.90 5.61
N VAL A 101 1.27 11.44 6.69
CA VAL A 101 0.43 10.24 6.66
C VAL A 101 -0.99 10.66 6.26
N VAL A 102 -1.44 10.24 5.09
CA VAL A 102 -2.76 10.59 4.56
C VAL A 102 -3.50 9.32 4.18
N GLY A 103 -4.54 8.99 4.95
CA GLY A 103 -5.33 7.77 4.73
C GLY A 103 -4.52 6.50 4.98
N GLY A 104 -3.67 6.51 6.01
CA GLY A 104 -2.83 5.36 6.40
C GLY A 104 -1.56 5.15 5.56
N GLU A 105 -1.32 5.97 4.53
CA GLU A 105 -0.12 5.88 3.69
C GLU A 105 0.73 7.14 3.77
N LYS A 106 2.05 6.95 3.82
CA LYS A 106 3.02 8.05 3.77
C LYS A 106 3.03 8.69 2.38
N ARG A 107 2.90 10.00 2.33
CA ARG A 107 2.98 10.82 1.12
C ARG A 107 4.17 11.77 1.22
N LEU A 108 5.18 11.52 0.41
CA LEU A 108 6.47 12.19 0.41
C LEU A 108 6.41 13.51 -0.36
N CYS A 109 7.21 14.49 0.08
CA CYS A 109 7.41 15.74 -0.63
C CYS A 109 8.07 15.49 -1.99
N LEU A 110 7.31 15.63 -3.07
CA LEU A 110 7.80 15.34 -4.43
C LEU A 110 9.03 16.20 -4.81
N PRO A 111 9.09 17.52 -4.51
CA PRO A 111 10.30 18.31 -4.74
C PRO A 111 11.56 17.78 -4.04
N GLN A 112 11.45 17.18 -2.85
CA GLN A 112 12.61 16.55 -2.20
C GLN A 112 13.04 15.33 -3.02
N VAL A 113 12.11 14.40 -3.32
CA VAL A 113 12.41 13.19 -4.10
C VAL A 113 13.07 13.51 -5.44
N LEU A 114 12.60 14.54 -6.15
CA LEU A 114 13.15 14.95 -7.45
C LEU A 114 14.55 15.55 -7.35
N ASN A 115 14.82 16.34 -6.30
CA ASN A 115 16.09 17.07 -6.17
C ASN A 115 17.17 16.30 -5.40
N SER A 116 16.80 15.22 -4.73
CA SER A 116 17.70 14.41 -3.92
C SER A 116 17.87 13.02 -4.54
N VAL A 117 16.84 12.17 -4.50
CA VAL A 117 16.90 10.77 -4.97
C VAL A 117 17.01 10.67 -6.50
N LEU A 118 16.24 11.49 -7.22
CA LEU A 118 16.13 11.42 -8.69
C LEU A 118 16.86 12.56 -9.41
N ARG A 119 17.84 13.18 -8.74
CA ARG A 119 18.57 14.36 -9.24
C ARG A 119 19.22 14.16 -10.61
N GLU A 120 19.69 12.95 -10.87
CA GLU A 120 20.40 12.59 -12.11
C GLU A 120 19.46 12.34 -13.30
N PHE A 121 18.13 12.38 -13.10
CA PHE A 121 17.15 12.15 -14.14
C PHE A 121 16.48 13.44 -14.58
N SER A 122 16.24 13.57 -15.89
CA SER A 122 15.47 14.70 -16.40
C SER A 122 13.99 14.59 -15.98
N LEU A 123 13.35 15.72 -15.72
CA LEU A 123 11.90 15.76 -15.45
C LEU A 123 11.08 15.09 -16.55
N PHE A 124 11.54 15.16 -17.81
CA PHE A 124 10.91 14.47 -18.92
C PHE A 124 10.92 12.94 -18.74
N GLN A 125 12.08 12.36 -18.42
CA GLN A 125 12.20 10.91 -18.16
C GLN A 125 11.37 10.49 -16.96
N ILE A 126 11.39 11.27 -15.87
CA ILE A 126 10.62 10.99 -14.66
C ILE A 126 9.12 10.98 -14.98
N ASN A 127 8.62 12.00 -15.69
CA ASN A 127 7.21 12.09 -16.09
C ASN A 127 6.81 10.93 -17.00
N GLN A 128 7.65 10.54 -17.97
CA GLN A 128 7.40 9.36 -18.80
C GLN A 128 7.22 8.09 -17.96
N VAL A 129 8.10 7.85 -16.98
CA VAL A 129 8.00 6.67 -16.12
C VAL A 129 6.77 6.75 -15.20
N CYS A 130 6.43 7.94 -14.70
CA CYS A 130 5.18 8.14 -13.94
C CYS A 130 3.95 7.80 -14.79
N GLU A 131 3.90 8.20 -16.06
CA GLU A 131 2.81 7.86 -16.99
C GLU A 131 2.79 6.35 -17.30
N GLU A 132 3.95 5.75 -17.60
CA GLU A 132 4.07 4.30 -17.85
C GLU A 132 3.58 3.48 -16.64
N LEU A 133 3.93 3.89 -15.42
CA LEU A 133 3.56 3.21 -14.16
C LEU A 133 2.18 3.61 -13.62
N GLN A 134 1.51 4.56 -14.26
CA GLN A 134 0.23 5.15 -13.83
C GLN A 134 0.29 5.73 -12.40
N ILE A 135 1.39 6.41 -12.07
CA ILE A 135 1.61 7.05 -10.77
C ILE A 135 0.83 8.35 -10.68
N PHE A 136 0.07 8.52 -9.60
CA PHE A 136 -0.70 9.73 -9.35
C PHE A 136 -0.05 10.59 -8.25
N CYS A 137 0.46 11.76 -8.63
CA CYS A 137 0.93 12.76 -7.69
C CYS A 137 -0.21 13.70 -7.26
N SER A 138 -0.48 13.74 -5.96
CA SER A 138 -1.45 14.67 -5.36
C SER A 138 -0.82 16.03 -5.07
N ARG A 139 -1.63 17.07 -4.84
CA ARG A 139 -1.13 18.38 -4.38
C ARG A 139 -1.29 18.47 -2.86
N CYS A 140 -0.33 19.13 -2.19
CA CYS A 140 -0.46 19.51 -0.80
C CYS A 140 -1.73 20.34 -0.58
N ASN A 141 -2.39 20.10 0.55
CA ASN A 141 -3.38 21.03 1.07
C ASN A 141 -2.67 22.31 1.62
N PRO A 142 -3.38 23.42 1.87
CA PRO A 142 -2.76 24.64 2.37
C PRO A 142 -2.00 24.48 3.69
N GLU A 143 -2.52 23.65 4.59
CA GLU A 143 -1.93 23.38 5.91
C GLU A 143 -0.60 22.61 5.81
N GLN A 144 -0.56 21.53 5.02
CA GLN A 144 0.63 20.76 4.69
C GLN A 144 1.69 21.64 4.01
N LEU A 145 1.28 22.52 3.10
CA LEU A 145 2.19 23.45 2.44
C LEU A 145 2.79 24.44 3.45
N GLU A 146 2.00 24.95 4.39
CA GLU A 146 2.48 25.83 5.45
C GLU A 146 3.46 25.11 6.38
N VAL A 147 3.16 23.87 6.78
CA VAL A 147 4.06 23.04 7.60
C VAL A 147 5.41 22.83 6.89
N LEU A 148 5.42 22.47 5.59
CA LEU A 148 6.67 22.30 4.82
C LEU A 148 7.47 23.61 4.70
N LYS A 149 6.80 24.76 4.67
CA LYS A 149 7.44 26.08 4.60
C LYS A 149 8.05 26.48 5.93
N VAL A 150 7.28 26.37 7.02
CA VAL A 150 7.71 26.76 8.37
C VAL A 150 8.86 25.87 8.87
N THR A 151 8.86 24.59 8.47
CA THR A 151 9.95 23.65 8.79
C THR A 151 11.19 23.80 7.90
N GLY A 152 11.15 24.69 6.90
CA GLY A 152 12.30 24.99 6.04
C GLY A 152 12.57 23.95 4.93
N ILE A 153 11.65 23.00 4.70
CA ILE A 153 11.75 22.04 3.60
C ILE A 153 11.52 22.72 2.25
N LEU A 154 10.59 23.68 2.21
CA LEU A 154 10.27 24.48 1.02
C LEU A 154 10.48 25.98 1.30
N PRO A 155 10.84 26.78 0.29
CA PRO A 155 10.92 28.22 0.45
C PRO A 155 9.53 28.82 0.68
N MET A 156 9.46 29.92 1.45
CA MET A 156 8.20 30.63 1.75
C MET A 156 7.45 31.07 0.47
N THR A 157 8.19 31.32 -0.61
CA THR A 157 7.67 31.71 -1.94
C THR A 157 7.04 30.57 -2.73
N ALA A 158 7.16 29.31 -2.29
CA ALA A 158 6.63 28.16 -3.01
C ALA A 158 5.10 28.26 -3.18
N PRO A 159 4.56 28.27 -4.41
CA PRO A 159 3.13 28.44 -4.63
C PRO A 159 2.34 27.14 -4.40
N SER A 160 2.98 25.99 -4.58
CA SER A 160 2.39 24.66 -4.37
C SER A 160 3.47 23.61 -4.21
N CYS A 161 3.09 22.43 -3.71
CA CYS A 161 3.95 21.26 -3.61
C CYS A 161 3.18 20.01 -4.05
N GLY A 162 3.84 19.14 -4.80
CA GLY A 162 3.35 17.80 -5.12
C GLY A 162 3.67 16.80 -4.00
N LEU A 163 2.84 15.77 -3.88
CA LEU A 163 3.00 14.66 -2.97
C LEU A 163 2.86 13.34 -3.73
N ILE A 164 3.80 12.43 -3.53
CA ILE A 164 3.83 11.07 -4.09
C ILE A 164 3.72 10.06 -2.94
N THR A 165 2.97 8.97 -3.12
CA THR A 165 2.89 7.92 -2.09
C THR A 165 4.25 7.23 -1.93
N LYS A 166 4.54 6.70 -0.73
CA LYS A 166 5.78 5.95 -0.50
C LYS A 166 5.93 4.79 -1.47
N THR A 167 4.85 4.02 -1.63
CA THR A 167 4.76 2.91 -2.56
C THR A 167 5.13 3.33 -3.99
N ASP A 168 4.53 4.40 -4.51
CA ASP A 168 4.82 4.87 -5.87
C ASP A 168 6.21 5.48 -6.00
N ALA A 169 6.74 6.13 -4.95
CA ALA A 169 8.11 6.63 -4.94
C ALA A 169 9.14 5.50 -5.05
N GLU A 170 8.91 4.38 -4.37
CA GLU A 170 9.76 3.18 -4.48
C GLU A 170 9.64 2.52 -5.87
N ARG A 171 8.42 2.43 -6.42
CA ARG A 171 8.20 1.94 -7.80
C ARG A 171 8.91 2.81 -8.84
N LEU A 172 8.79 4.14 -8.70
CA LEU A 172 9.40 5.12 -9.60
C LEU A 172 10.93 5.04 -9.53
N SER A 173 11.49 5.06 -8.32
CA SER A 173 12.93 5.02 -8.09
C SER A 173 13.52 3.74 -8.64
N SER A 174 12.90 2.59 -8.34
CA SER A 174 13.31 1.31 -8.91
C SER A 174 13.23 1.33 -10.44
N ALA A 175 12.14 1.80 -11.03
CA ALA A 175 11.99 1.81 -12.49
C ALA A 175 13.03 2.69 -13.20
N LEU A 176 13.42 3.82 -12.62
CA LEU A 176 14.41 4.72 -13.21
C LEU A 176 15.84 4.20 -13.03
N LEU A 177 16.20 3.80 -11.81
CA LEU A 177 17.53 3.32 -11.47
C LEU A 177 17.87 2.02 -12.20
N HIS A 178 16.90 1.11 -12.35
CA HIS A 178 17.10 -0.15 -13.10
C HIS A 178 17.00 0.01 -14.63
N ARG A 179 16.37 1.07 -15.16
CA ARG A 179 16.27 1.30 -16.63
C ARG A 179 17.51 1.94 -17.22
N ILE A 180 18.19 2.82 -16.47
CA ILE A 180 19.33 3.61 -16.97
C ILE A 180 20.67 3.08 -16.44
N GLY A 181 20.68 2.34 -15.32
CA GLY A 181 21.88 1.84 -14.69
C GLY A 181 22.20 0.38 -15.03
N GLY A 182 23.12 0.17 -15.95
CA GLY A 182 24.00 -1.02 -15.98
C GLY A 182 24.93 -1.13 -14.76
N LEU A 183 24.48 -0.67 -13.58
CA LEU A 183 25.08 -0.85 -12.26
C LEU A 183 24.54 -2.10 -11.57
N VAL A 184 23.83 -2.95 -12.31
CA VAL A 184 23.68 -4.33 -11.94
C VAL A 184 25.09 -4.90 -11.84
N ILE A 185 25.59 -5.08 -10.62
CA ILE A 185 26.81 -5.82 -10.36
C ILE A 185 26.51 -7.24 -10.85
N LYS A 186 26.86 -7.50 -12.11
CA LYS A 186 26.85 -8.86 -12.62
C LYS A 186 27.92 -9.59 -11.84
N ALA A 187 27.52 -10.62 -11.11
CA ALA A 187 28.48 -11.47 -10.44
C ALA A 187 29.48 -11.95 -11.51
N ALA A 188 30.76 -11.69 -11.30
CA ALA A 188 31.77 -12.56 -11.89
C ALA A 188 31.41 -13.97 -11.41
N VAL A 189 31.34 -14.92 -12.34
CA VAL A 189 30.81 -16.29 -12.21
C VAL A 189 31.55 -17.16 -11.15
N SER A 190 32.30 -16.56 -10.22
CA SER A 190 33.29 -17.20 -9.36
C SER A 190 32.84 -17.55 -7.94
N ALA A 191 31.56 -17.41 -7.58
CA ALA A 191 31.07 -17.80 -6.24
C ALA A 191 30.53 -19.23 -6.15
N ARG A 192 30.51 -19.99 -7.26
CA ARG A 192 29.89 -21.34 -7.30
C ARG A 192 30.86 -22.50 -7.05
N GLU A 193 32.15 -22.22 -6.87
CA GLU A 193 33.18 -23.26 -6.69
C GLU A 193 33.49 -23.61 -5.22
N GLY A 194 32.82 -22.98 -4.25
CA GLY A 194 33.15 -23.18 -2.84
C GLY A 194 31.95 -23.38 -1.94
N GLY A 195 31.24 -24.51 -2.05
CA GLY A 195 30.37 -25.09 -0.99
C GLY A 195 29.30 -24.21 -0.33
N ALA A 196 29.11 -22.97 -0.78
CA ALA A 196 28.32 -21.96 -0.12
C ALA A 196 26.83 -22.29 -0.28
N LEU A 197 26.11 -22.30 0.84
CA LEU A 197 24.70 -22.63 0.83
C LEU A 197 23.93 -21.53 0.07
N SER A 198 23.33 -21.90 -1.06
CA SER A 198 22.51 -21.01 -1.88
C SER A 198 21.16 -21.65 -2.16
N PHE A 199 20.08 -20.87 -2.11
CA PHE A 199 18.72 -21.36 -2.31
C PHE A 199 17.84 -20.34 -3.02
N GLU A 200 16.79 -20.83 -3.67
CA GLU A 200 15.88 -19.97 -4.43
C GLU A 200 14.89 -19.24 -3.54
N VAL A 201 14.77 -17.94 -3.80
CA VAL A 201 13.83 -17.04 -3.15
C VAL A 201 13.01 -16.29 -4.19
N TYR A 202 11.84 -15.80 -3.78
CA TYR A 202 11.01 -14.94 -4.61
C TYR A 202 10.27 -13.90 -3.77
N HIS A 203 9.77 -12.86 -4.43
CA HIS A 203 8.80 -11.93 -3.88
C HIS A 203 7.70 -11.66 -4.91
N GLU A 204 6.57 -11.14 -4.44
CA GLU A 204 5.40 -10.81 -5.29
C GLU A 204 5.04 -9.32 -5.22
N CYS A 205 6.00 -8.49 -4.81
CA CYS A 205 5.84 -7.04 -4.80
C CYS A 205 5.89 -6.49 -6.24
N PHE A 206 4.89 -5.69 -6.62
CA PHE A 206 4.79 -5.04 -7.93
C PHE A 206 4.77 -5.99 -9.15
N GLY A 207 4.41 -7.25 -8.92
CA GLY A 207 4.51 -8.33 -9.89
C GLY A 207 5.18 -9.52 -9.23
N LYS A 208 6.26 -10.04 -9.82
CA LYS A 208 7.03 -11.14 -9.24
C LYS A 208 8.48 -11.07 -9.68
N CYS A 209 9.40 -11.44 -8.81
CA CYS A 209 10.78 -11.74 -9.19
C CYS A 209 11.28 -12.98 -8.45
N LYS A 210 12.11 -13.77 -9.12
CA LYS A 210 12.82 -14.91 -8.54
C LYS A 210 14.32 -14.61 -8.51
N GLY A 211 14.99 -15.13 -7.49
CA GLY A 211 16.43 -14.98 -7.34
C GLY A 211 17.04 -16.10 -6.49
N ILE A 212 18.35 -16.11 -6.43
CA ILE A 212 19.14 -17.05 -5.63
C ILE A 212 19.76 -16.26 -4.50
N CYS A 213 19.44 -16.62 -3.26
CA CYS A 213 20.01 -16.02 -2.07
C CYS A 213 21.24 -16.80 -1.63
N THR A 214 22.35 -16.10 -1.40
CA THR A 214 23.56 -16.65 -0.80
C THR A 214 23.82 -15.89 0.52
N PRO A 215 23.33 -16.41 1.67
CA PRO A 215 23.41 -15.70 2.95
C PRO A 215 24.83 -15.32 3.38
N GLU A 216 25.84 -16.10 2.98
CA GLU A 216 27.25 -15.84 3.30
C GLU A 216 27.78 -14.52 2.75
N LEU A 217 27.16 -13.99 1.67
CA LEU A 217 27.52 -12.71 1.08
C LEU A 217 26.89 -11.51 1.82
N TYR A 218 25.93 -11.75 2.72
CA TYR A 218 25.22 -10.69 3.44
C TYR A 218 26.02 -10.22 4.65
N THR A 219 27.07 -9.45 4.37
CA THR A 219 28.01 -8.92 5.36
C THR A 219 27.53 -7.61 6.01
N ASP A 220 26.69 -6.86 5.30
CA ASP A 220 26.11 -5.59 5.74
C ASP A 220 24.73 -5.36 5.09
N ARG A 221 24.00 -4.32 5.52
CA ARG A 221 22.62 -4.03 5.05
C ARG A 221 22.52 -3.75 3.55
N ASN A 222 23.58 -3.25 2.95
CA ASN A 222 23.67 -2.93 1.53
C ASN A 222 24.45 -4.01 0.75
N ALA A 223 24.85 -5.11 1.40
CA ALA A 223 25.54 -6.20 0.74
C ALA A 223 24.63 -6.84 -0.30
N HIS A 224 25.20 -7.12 -1.48
CA HIS A 224 24.48 -7.68 -2.60
C HIS A 224 24.56 -9.21 -2.51
N CYS A 225 23.55 -9.83 -1.91
CA CYS A 225 23.54 -11.26 -1.57
C CYS A 225 22.46 -12.06 -2.31
N ILE A 226 21.64 -11.39 -3.15
CA ILE A 226 20.60 -12.03 -3.94
C ILE A 226 20.86 -11.80 -5.43
N GLU A 227 21.04 -12.89 -6.18
CA GLU A 227 21.19 -12.87 -7.64
C GLU A 227 19.81 -13.01 -8.29
N CYS A 228 19.38 -12.06 -9.11
CA CYS A 228 18.14 -12.21 -9.87
C CYS A 228 18.27 -13.29 -10.95
N ALA A 229 17.29 -14.20 -11.04
CA ALA A 229 17.30 -15.32 -11.97
C ALA A 229 17.16 -14.91 -13.46
N GLU A 230 16.68 -13.70 -13.75
CA GLU A 230 16.45 -13.22 -15.12
C GLU A 230 17.58 -12.34 -15.65
N CYS A 231 18.05 -11.36 -14.86
CA CYS A 231 19.12 -10.44 -15.30
C CYS A 231 20.51 -10.78 -14.75
N HIS A 232 20.63 -11.79 -13.89
CA HIS A 232 21.87 -12.14 -13.18
C HIS A 232 22.47 -10.99 -12.38
N GLY A 233 21.60 -10.10 -11.92
CA GLY A 233 21.97 -8.96 -11.13
C GLY A 233 22.07 -9.27 -9.66
N MET A 234 23.15 -8.83 -9.02
CA MET A 234 23.28 -8.90 -7.58
C MET A 234 22.57 -7.71 -6.94
N PHE A 235 21.71 -7.98 -5.97
CA PHE A 235 20.91 -7.01 -5.25
C PHE A 235 21.04 -7.21 -3.74
N SER A 236 20.95 -6.13 -2.98
CA SER A 236 20.65 -6.24 -1.55
C SER A 236 19.18 -6.66 -1.36
N PRO A 237 18.81 -7.25 -0.21
CA PRO A 237 17.45 -7.72 0.00
C PRO A 237 16.37 -6.63 -0.17
N GLN A 238 16.69 -5.41 0.29
CA GLN A 238 15.82 -4.25 0.14
C GLN A 238 15.65 -3.81 -1.32
N LYS A 239 16.70 -3.93 -2.14
CA LYS A 239 16.60 -3.61 -3.58
C LYS A 239 15.91 -4.71 -4.37
N PHE A 240 16.14 -5.97 -3.99
CA PHE A 240 15.55 -7.12 -4.64
C PHE A 240 14.02 -7.07 -4.61
N VAL A 241 13.39 -6.71 -3.48
CA VAL A 241 11.92 -6.62 -3.38
C VAL A 241 11.31 -5.49 -4.23
N CYS A 242 12.11 -4.52 -4.66
CA CYS A 242 11.70 -3.47 -5.58
C CYS A 242 12.00 -3.83 -7.05
N HIS A 243 12.78 -4.88 -7.30
CA HIS A 243 13.27 -5.26 -8.61
C HIS A 243 12.29 -6.23 -9.28
N VAL A 244 11.71 -5.81 -10.40
CA VAL A 244 10.73 -6.62 -11.15
C VAL A 244 11.05 -6.52 -12.63
N HIS A 245 11.02 -7.66 -13.31
CA HIS A 245 11.13 -7.74 -14.76
C HIS A 245 9.78 -7.48 -15.43
N ARG A 246 9.53 -8.03 -16.63
CA ARG A 246 8.30 -7.78 -17.41
C ARG A 246 7.03 -7.95 -16.52
N PHE A 247 5.92 -7.34 -16.91
CA PHE A 247 4.64 -7.32 -16.16
C PHE A 247 4.59 -6.41 -14.92
N LYS A 248 5.02 -5.16 -15.08
CA LYS A 248 4.72 -4.11 -14.10
C LYS A 248 3.20 -4.05 -13.90
N GLU A 249 2.74 -4.36 -12.71
CA GLU A 249 1.31 -4.38 -12.37
C GLU A 249 0.71 -2.96 -12.34
N ASN A 250 0.48 -2.38 -13.52
CA ASN A 250 0.03 -1.00 -13.68
C ASN A 250 -1.49 -0.84 -13.53
N ARG A 251 -2.22 -1.97 -13.41
CA ARG A 251 -3.68 -2.00 -13.20
C ARG A 251 -4.05 -2.38 -11.77
N THR A 252 -3.07 -2.69 -10.94
CA THR A 252 -3.24 -3.02 -9.53
C THR A 252 -2.84 -1.80 -8.70
N CYS A 253 -3.68 -1.41 -7.75
CA CYS A 253 -3.33 -0.39 -6.77
C CYS A 253 -2.48 -1.04 -5.68
N HIS A 254 -1.22 -0.60 -5.56
CA HIS A 254 -0.32 -1.04 -4.50
C HIS A 254 -0.42 -0.06 -3.33
N TRP A 255 -0.51 -0.57 -2.10
CA TRP A 255 -0.70 0.26 -0.92
C TRP A 255 0.10 -0.28 0.26
N GLY A 256 0.78 0.61 0.99
CA GLY A 256 1.50 0.26 2.21
C GLY A 256 2.79 -0.54 1.99
N PHE A 257 3.33 -0.56 0.77
CA PHE A 257 4.64 -1.18 0.52
C PHE A 257 5.75 -0.29 1.12
N ASP A 258 6.73 -0.95 1.74
CA ASP A 258 7.92 -0.32 2.31
C ASP A 258 9.11 -1.26 2.15
N SER A 259 10.06 -0.91 1.29
CA SER A 259 11.24 -1.74 1.03
C SER A 259 12.03 -2.12 2.29
N SER A 260 11.95 -1.33 3.36
CA SER A 260 12.58 -1.64 4.66
C SER A 260 12.03 -2.93 5.29
N ASN A 261 10.80 -3.30 4.95
CA ASN A 261 10.09 -4.49 5.42
C ASN A 261 10.33 -5.71 4.52
N TRP A 262 11.41 -5.72 3.73
CA TRP A 262 11.75 -6.82 2.80
C TRP A 262 11.69 -8.22 3.44
N ARG A 263 11.94 -8.34 4.75
CA ARG A 263 11.87 -9.59 5.51
C ARG A 263 10.49 -10.26 5.42
N SER A 264 9.43 -9.47 5.34
CA SER A 264 8.06 -9.96 5.19
C SER A 264 7.70 -10.31 3.74
N TYR A 265 8.51 -9.87 2.78
CA TYR A 265 8.21 -9.99 1.35
C TYR A 265 8.99 -11.11 0.66
N ILE A 266 10.18 -11.44 1.16
CA ILE A 266 11.01 -12.52 0.61
C ILE A 266 10.55 -13.88 1.16
N LEU A 267 10.21 -14.77 0.23
CA LEU A 267 9.73 -16.13 0.47
C LEU A 267 10.63 -17.15 -0.22
N ILE A 268 10.60 -18.40 0.23
CA ILE A 268 11.31 -19.53 -0.40
C ILE A 268 10.44 -20.14 -1.48
N ALA A 269 11.03 -20.46 -2.63
CA ALA A 269 10.34 -21.20 -3.68
C ALA A 269 9.85 -22.57 -3.19
N GLU A 270 8.58 -22.89 -3.45
CA GLU A 270 7.93 -24.12 -2.95
C GLU A 270 8.56 -25.42 -3.51
N ASP A 271 9.20 -25.35 -4.67
CA ASP A 271 9.73 -26.51 -5.41
C ASP A 271 11.13 -26.97 -4.95
N GLN A 272 11.59 -26.55 -3.77
CA GLN A 272 12.94 -26.84 -3.26
C GLN A 272 12.95 -28.07 -2.34
N ASP A 273 13.88 -29.00 -2.62
CA ASP A 273 14.24 -30.07 -1.68
C ASP A 273 14.71 -29.46 -0.35
N GLU A 274 14.37 -30.10 0.78
CA GLU A 274 14.74 -29.62 2.12
C GLU A 274 14.13 -28.26 2.53
N TYR A 275 12.94 -27.90 2.01
CA TYR A 275 12.19 -26.68 2.32
C TYR A 275 12.22 -26.27 3.80
N GLU A 276 12.00 -27.21 4.74
CA GLU A 276 11.98 -26.89 6.18
C GLU A 276 13.34 -26.40 6.71
N LYS A 277 14.44 -26.97 6.21
CA LYS A 277 15.79 -26.52 6.59
C LYS A 277 16.10 -25.17 5.96
N LEU A 278 15.77 -24.99 4.69
CA LEU A 278 15.95 -23.71 3.99
C LEU A 278 15.13 -22.61 4.64
N SER A 279 13.90 -22.90 5.08
CA SER A 279 13.04 -21.99 5.85
C SER A 279 13.73 -21.51 7.12
N LYS A 280 14.32 -22.43 7.90
CA LYS A 280 15.10 -22.08 9.09
C LYS A 280 16.34 -21.24 8.76
N VAL A 281 16.99 -21.48 7.62
CA VAL A 281 18.12 -20.66 7.17
C VAL A 281 17.66 -19.26 6.75
N LEU A 282 16.55 -19.14 6.02
CA LEU A 282 16.01 -17.85 5.60
C LEU A 282 15.59 -17.01 6.80
N GLU A 283 14.96 -17.60 7.82
CA GLU A 283 14.59 -16.86 9.02
C GLU A 283 15.83 -16.35 9.77
N LYS A 284 16.87 -17.17 9.92
CA LYS A 284 18.16 -16.70 10.47
C LYS A 284 18.79 -15.58 9.64
N PHE A 285 18.70 -15.67 8.31
CA PHE A 285 19.17 -14.63 7.40
C PHE A 285 18.38 -13.33 7.58
N LYS A 286 17.05 -13.40 7.78
CA LYS A 286 16.22 -12.22 8.06
C LYS A 286 16.57 -11.60 9.41
N GLU A 287 16.91 -12.37 10.43
CA GLU A 287 17.31 -11.84 11.75
C GLU A 287 18.64 -11.05 11.71
N GLN A 288 19.49 -11.27 10.71
CA GLN A 288 20.77 -10.57 10.59
C GLN A 288 20.58 -9.07 10.35
N HIS A 289 21.43 -8.26 10.99
CA HIS A 289 21.45 -6.79 10.88
C HIS A 289 20.14 -6.08 11.28
N ASP A 290 19.27 -6.75 12.03
CA ASP A 290 18.04 -6.19 12.57
C ASP A 290 18.34 -5.29 13.79
N ASN A 291 18.48 -3.99 13.58
CA ASN A 291 18.64 -3.01 14.67
C ASN A 291 17.33 -2.24 14.92
N THR A 292 16.18 -2.87 14.69
CA THR A 292 14.88 -2.22 14.91
C THR A 292 14.38 -2.37 16.36
N ALA A 293 15.16 -2.99 17.25
CA ALA A 293 14.74 -3.32 18.60
C ALA A 293 15.08 -2.30 19.71
N ASN A 294 15.66 -1.10 19.47
CA ASN A 294 16.12 -0.26 20.61
C ASN A 294 15.98 1.27 20.54
N THR A 295 15.05 1.84 19.76
CA THR A 295 14.88 3.33 19.73
C THR A 295 13.46 3.84 19.96
N PHE A 296 12.54 3.04 20.49
CA PHE A 296 11.18 3.52 20.84
C PHE A 296 10.76 3.34 22.32
N GLN A 297 11.65 2.91 23.21
CA GLN A 297 11.31 2.77 24.65
C GLN A 297 12.02 3.74 25.63
N HIS A 298 12.83 4.70 25.17
CA HIS A 298 13.53 5.60 26.12
C HIS A 298 13.00 7.03 26.26
N SER A 299 11.91 7.42 25.57
CA SER A 299 11.31 8.76 25.76
C SER A 299 10.11 8.80 26.72
N LYS A 300 9.89 7.75 27.52
CA LYS A 300 8.95 7.76 28.66
C LYS A 300 9.63 7.27 29.93
N ARG A 301 10.59 8.05 30.46
CA ARG A 301 10.90 8.19 31.90
C ARG A 301 12.11 9.10 32.09
N LYS A 302 11.96 10.08 33.01
CA LYS A 302 12.86 11.20 33.37
C LYS A 302 12.65 12.41 32.44
N GLN A 303 12.16 13.56 32.87
CA GLN A 303 11.88 14.15 34.19
C GLN A 303 10.57 14.94 34.10
#